data_AF-A0A0A2M1H4-F1
#
_entry.id   AF-A0A0A2M1H4-F1
#
_cell.length_a   1.000
_cell.length_b   1.000
_cell.length_c   1.000
_cell.angle_alpha   90.00
_cell.angle_beta   90.00
_cell.angle_gamma   90.00
#
_symmetry.space_group_name_H-M   'P 1'
#
loop_
_entity.id
_entity.type
_entity.pdbx_description
1 polymer ?
#
loop_
_entity_poly.entity_id
_entity_poly.type
_entity_poly.pdbx_seq_one_letter_code
_entity_poly.pdbx_strand_id
1 'polypeptide(L)'
;TTATLSWTPGLSETAWEVLVQPAGAGAPTAGSTGIPAGTNMNFVVNTPPLTPATNYEYWVRAVCSASDNSIWVGPKTFTTLCSVINVPFQEGFNSTSPTEQCWTVVNANGDADAWDMNYATNPFEGNQAAMLYTDFNGGANDDWLISPVLNLSATPGPKRLKFHYRVQS
;
A
#
# COMPACT_ATOMS: atom_id res chain seq x y z
N THR A 1 -3.58 10.27 -3.54
CA THR A 1 -4.46 9.40 -2.72
C THR A 1 -4.73 10.07 -1.38
N THR A 2 -5.84 9.76 -0.72
CA THR A 2 -6.19 10.30 0.61
C THR A 2 -6.44 9.18 1.59
N ALA A 3 -6.38 9.47 2.89
CA ALA A 3 -6.74 8.55 3.97
C ALA A 3 -7.63 9.26 4.99
N THR A 4 -8.61 8.55 5.54
CA THR A 4 -9.37 9.04 6.70
C THR A 4 -8.80 8.36 7.94
N LEU A 5 -8.28 9.16 8.85
CA LEU A 5 -7.69 8.72 10.11
C LEU A 5 -8.68 9.00 11.23
N SER A 6 -8.83 8.04 12.14
CA SER A 6 -9.69 8.21 13.30
C SER A 6 -8.98 7.88 14.61
N TRP A 7 -9.34 8.60 15.67
CA TRP A 7 -8.90 8.33 17.04
C TRP A 7 -9.99 8.69 18.04
N THR A 8 -9.82 8.23 19.28
CA THR A 8 -10.69 8.60 20.41
C THR A 8 -9.94 9.51 21.37
N PRO A 9 -10.60 10.50 22.00
CA PRO A 9 -10.00 11.28 23.08
C PRO A 9 -9.55 10.37 24.22
N GLY A 10 -8.45 10.74 24.88
CA GLY A 10 -7.95 10.01 26.04
C GLY A 10 -8.57 10.50 27.34
N LEU A 11 -8.80 11.80 27.44
CA LEU A 11 -9.32 12.52 28.60
C LEU A 11 -10.27 13.65 28.11
N SER A 12 -9.98 14.91 28.50
CA SER A 12 -10.79 16.09 28.20
C SER A 12 -10.19 16.94 27.07
N GLU A 13 -9.37 16.36 26.21
CA GLU A 13 -8.73 17.09 25.12
C GLU A 13 -9.76 17.48 24.06
N THR A 14 -9.59 18.67 23.49
CA THR A 14 -10.54 19.23 22.51
C THR A 14 -9.89 19.62 21.19
N ALA A 15 -8.57 19.57 21.11
CA ALA A 15 -7.80 19.89 19.92
C ALA A 15 -6.66 18.89 19.73
N TRP A 16 -6.38 18.55 18.47
CA TRP A 16 -5.33 17.59 18.13
C TRP A 16 -4.48 18.06 16.96
N GLU A 17 -3.26 17.52 16.93
CA GLU A 17 -2.38 17.51 15.77
C GLU A 17 -2.14 16.08 15.33
N VAL A 18 -2.02 15.90 14.02
CA VAL A 18 -1.72 14.62 13.39
C VAL A 18 -0.43 14.74 12.61
N LEU A 19 0.47 13.77 12.76
CA LEU A 19 1.65 13.65 11.92
C LEU A 19 1.53 12.37 11.11
N VAL A 20 1.73 12.47 9.79
CA VAL A 20 1.70 11.35 8.86
C VAL A 20 3.05 11.27 8.15
N GLN A 21 3.66 10.10 8.14
CA GLN A 21 4.99 9.88 7.56
C GLN A 21 5.13 8.46 7.02
N PRO A 22 6.12 8.17 6.15
CA PRO A 22 6.38 6.79 5.72
C PRO A 22 6.57 5.86 6.92
N ALA A 23 6.05 4.64 6.84
CA ALA A 23 6.17 3.66 7.91
C ALA A 23 7.65 3.37 8.22
N GLY A 24 8.01 3.34 9.50
CA GLY A 24 9.39 3.11 9.94
C GLY A 24 10.28 4.36 9.95
N ALA A 25 9.72 5.56 9.72
CA ALA A 25 10.46 6.82 9.85
C ALA A 25 10.85 7.16 11.32
N GLY A 26 10.31 6.43 12.30
CA GLY A 26 10.64 6.56 13.72
C GLY A 26 9.70 7.50 14.47
N ALA A 27 9.69 7.39 15.80
CA ALA A 27 8.77 8.17 16.63
C ALA A 27 9.03 9.69 16.50
N PRO A 28 7.98 10.51 16.33
CA PRO A 28 8.12 11.96 16.34
C PRO A 28 8.68 12.49 17.67
N THR A 29 9.44 13.58 17.59
CA THR A 29 9.94 14.29 18.78
C THR A 29 8.91 15.31 19.25
N ALA A 30 9.09 15.85 20.46
CA ALA A 30 8.24 16.95 20.96
C ALA A 30 8.21 18.16 20.01
N GLY A 31 9.33 18.45 19.33
CA GLY A 31 9.46 19.54 18.37
C GLY A 31 8.98 19.23 16.95
N SER A 32 8.55 17.99 16.68
CA SER A 32 7.99 17.64 15.37
C SER A 32 6.73 18.47 15.09
N THR A 33 6.63 18.99 13.87
CA THR A 33 5.49 19.79 13.42
C THR A 33 4.38 18.87 12.92
N GLY A 34 3.22 18.93 13.59
CA GLY A 34 2.01 18.24 13.17
C GLY A 34 1.17 19.04 12.19
N ILE A 35 0.22 18.37 11.55
CA ILE A 35 -0.88 18.96 10.81
C ILE A 35 -2.01 19.23 11.82
N PRO A 36 -2.49 20.47 11.96
CA PRO A 36 -3.61 20.77 12.86
C PRO A 36 -4.89 20.05 12.42
N ALA A 37 -5.46 19.22 13.30
CA ALA A 37 -6.76 18.58 13.10
C ALA A 37 -7.90 19.31 13.81
N GLY A 38 -7.59 20.27 14.69
CA GLY A 38 -8.59 20.99 15.48
C GLY A 38 -9.40 20.00 16.31
N THR A 39 -10.73 20.14 16.33
CA THR A 39 -11.65 19.25 17.05
C THR A 39 -12.00 17.97 16.28
N ASN A 40 -11.46 17.77 15.07
CA ASN A 40 -11.87 16.68 14.19
C ASN A 40 -11.13 15.38 14.51
N MET A 41 -11.85 14.42 15.08
CA MET A 41 -11.36 13.06 15.37
C MET A 41 -11.45 12.09 14.19
N ASN A 42 -11.98 12.53 13.04
CA ASN A 42 -12.05 11.81 11.76
C ASN A 42 -11.35 12.65 10.68
N PHE A 43 -10.04 12.75 10.78
CA PHE A 43 -9.22 13.64 9.97
C PHE A 43 -8.92 13.05 8.60
N VAL A 44 -9.23 13.80 7.55
CA VAL A 44 -8.91 13.41 6.17
C VAL A 44 -7.55 14.00 5.79
N VAL A 45 -6.59 13.13 5.51
CA VAL A 45 -5.27 13.50 5.00
C VAL A 45 -5.36 13.69 3.49
N ASN A 46 -5.29 14.94 3.05
CA ASN A 46 -5.34 15.31 1.64
C ASN A 46 -4.29 16.34 1.20
N THR A 47 -3.55 16.95 2.13
CA THR A 47 -2.52 17.97 1.83
C THR A 47 -1.26 17.79 2.70
N PRO A 48 -0.10 17.43 2.10
CA PRO A 48 0.04 16.97 0.72
C PRO A 48 -0.74 15.66 0.48
N PRO A 49 -1.16 15.37 -0.76
CA PRO A 49 -1.75 14.08 -1.08
C PRO A 49 -0.75 12.96 -0.81
N LEU A 50 -1.25 11.81 -0.36
CA LEU A 50 -0.45 10.63 -0.11
C LEU A 50 -0.09 9.93 -1.43
N THR A 51 1.09 9.33 -1.45
CA THR A 51 1.52 8.45 -2.55
C THR A 51 0.66 7.18 -2.52
N PRO A 52 0.10 6.73 -3.67
CA PRO A 52 -0.59 5.45 -3.77
C PRO A 52 0.32 4.28 -3.42
N ALA A 53 -0.25 3.14 -3.01
CA ALA A 53 0.50 1.91 -2.78
C ALA A 53 1.74 2.14 -1.88
N THR A 54 1.54 2.84 -0.77
CA THR A 54 2.65 3.22 0.11
C THR A 54 2.24 3.00 1.56
N ASN A 55 3.14 2.38 2.32
CA ASN A 55 2.98 2.18 3.75
C ASN A 55 3.30 3.48 4.49
N TYR A 56 2.32 3.98 5.22
CA TYR A 56 2.44 5.14 6.08
C TYR A 56 2.19 4.74 7.54
N GLU A 57 2.65 5.58 8.45
CA GLU A 57 2.24 5.60 9.83
C GLU A 57 1.71 6.99 10.19
N TYR A 58 0.77 7.02 11.13
CA TYR A 58 0.31 8.27 11.72
C TYR A 58 0.44 8.25 13.23
N TRP A 59 0.61 9.46 13.75
CA TRP A 59 0.73 9.79 15.16
C TRP A 59 -0.24 10.91 15.48
N VAL A 60 -0.83 10.86 16.66
CA VAL A 60 -1.77 11.90 17.13
C VAL A 60 -1.27 12.43 18.47
N ARG A 61 -1.32 13.74 18.65
CA ARG A 61 -1.15 14.36 19.97
C ARG A 61 -2.26 15.35 20.25
N ALA A 62 -2.56 15.56 21.52
CA ALA A 62 -3.44 16.63 21.94
C ALA A 62 -2.70 17.97 21.99
N VAL A 63 -3.42 19.03 21.67
CA VAL A 63 -2.99 20.42 21.82
C VAL A 63 -3.67 20.98 23.06
N CYS A 64 -2.92 21.12 24.15
CA CYS A 64 -3.44 21.58 25.44
C CYS A 64 -3.53 23.11 25.49
N SER A 65 -2.57 23.80 24.85
CA SER A 65 -2.55 25.26 24.68
C SER A 65 -1.68 25.64 23.49
N ALA A 66 -1.52 26.94 23.22
CA ALA A 66 -0.63 27.41 22.15
C ALA A 66 0.84 27.03 22.33
N SER A 67 1.27 26.67 23.55
CA SER A 67 2.66 26.32 23.87
C SER A 67 2.80 24.97 24.60
N ASP A 68 1.71 24.21 24.74
CA ASP A 68 1.71 22.95 25.47
C ASP A 68 0.95 21.87 24.70
N ASN A 69 1.59 20.72 24.54
CA ASN A 69 1.10 19.59 23.76
C ASN A 69 1.37 18.30 24.53
N SER A 70 0.50 17.31 24.36
CA SER A 70 0.78 15.97 24.89
C SER A 70 1.95 15.32 24.15
N ILE A 71 2.42 14.19 24.69
CA ILE A 71 3.24 13.26 23.91
C ILE A 71 2.49 12.78 22.67
N TRP A 72 3.24 12.39 21.64
CA TRP A 72 2.70 11.72 20.46
C TRP A 72 2.28 10.29 20.78
N VAL A 73 1.10 9.90 20.32
CA VAL A 73 0.55 8.54 20.45
C VAL A 73 0.53 7.87 19.07
N GLY A 74 1.13 6.69 18.98
CA GLY A 74 1.33 5.93 17.75
C GLY A 74 2.45 4.88 17.89
N PRO A 75 2.96 4.32 16.79
CA PRO A 75 2.47 4.52 15.43
C PRO A 75 1.19 3.72 15.19
N LYS A 76 0.30 4.26 14.36
CA LYS A 76 -0.77 3.50 13.72
C LYS A 76 -0.44 3.41 12.23
N THR A 77 -0.23 2.19 11.74
CA THR A 77 0.17 1.95 10.35
C THR A 77 -1.03 1.77 9.44
N PHE A 78 -0.90 2.19 8.19
CA PHE A 78 -1.88 1.97 7.13
C PHE A 78 -1.20 1.96 5.77
N THR A 79 -1.82 1.29 4.79
CA THR A 79 -1.37 1.27 3.40
C THR A 79 -2.37 2.03 2.55
N THR A 80 -1.88 2.95 1.72
CA THR A 80 -2.74 3.67 0.78
C THR A 80 -3.18 2.77 -0.36
N LEU A 81 -4.40 3.00 -0.86
CA LEU A 81 -4.92 2.28 -2.01
C LEU A 81 -4.06 2.54 -3.27
N CYS A 82 -4.02 1.56 -4.15
CA CYS A 82 -3.42 1.68 -5.46
C CYS A 82 -4.24 2.62 -6.35
N SER A 83 -3.54 3.48 -7.10
CA SER A 83 -4.17 4.31 -8.12
C SER A 83 -4.26 3.58 -9.45
N VAL A 84 -5.06 4.11 -10.36
CA VAL A 84 -5.02 3.72 -11.77
C VAL A 84 -3.61 3.96 -12.33
N ILE A 85 -3.04 2.99 -13.03
CA ILE A 85 -1.70 3.05 -13.59
C ILE A 85 -1.78 3.35 -15.09
N ASN A 86 -1.06 4.36 -15.56
CA ASN A 86 -1.02 4.70 -16.99
C ASN A 86 -0.10 3.74 -17.75
N VAL A 87 -0.48 3.34 -18.97
CA VAL A 87 0.41 2.62 -19.88
C VAL A 87 1.41 3.58 -20.58
N PRO A 88 2.64 3.16 -20.91
CA PRO A 88 3.20 1.81 -20.79
C PRO A 88 3.41 1.40 -19.33
N PHE A 89 3.03 0.16 -19.00
CA PHE A 89 3.17 -0.44 -17.68
C PHE A 89 3.99 -1.73 -17.83
N GLN A 90 4.88 -1.96 -16.87
CA GLN A 90 5.66 -3.19 -16.75
C GLN A 90 5.70 -3.57 -15.27
N GLU A 91 5.46 -4.84 -14.99
CA GLU A 91 5.66 -5.45 -13.68
C GLU A 91 6.65 -6.60 -13.84
N GLY A 92 7.67 -6.61 -12.99
CA GLY A 92 8.64 -7.70 -12.87
C GLY A 92 8.44 -8.55 -11.63
N PHE A 93 7.62 -8.08 -10.67
CA PHE A 93 7.40 -8.67 -9.34
C PHE A 93 8.68 -8.73 -8.49
N ASN A 94 9.61 -7.78 -8.71
CA ASN A 94 10.78 -7.64 -7.87
C ASN A 94 10.39 -7.15 -6.47
N SER A 95 11.16 -7.52 -5.44
CA SER A 95 10.86 -7.17 -4.04
C SER A 95 10.81 -5.67 -3.74
N THR A 96 11.32 -4.85 -4.68
CA THR A 96 11.34 -3.40 -4.62
C THR A 96 10.32 -2.75 -5.56
N SER A 97 9.48 -3.56 -6.22
CA SER A 97 8.45 -3.08 -7.13
C SER A 97 7.39 -2.31 -6.34
N PRO A 98 7.16 -1.03 -6.65
CA PRO A 98 6.13 -0.25 -5.97
C PRO A 98 4.71 -0.70 -6.36
N THR A 99 4.58 -1.44 -7.47
CA THR A 99 3.29 -1.85 -8.06
C THR A 99 2.91 -3.29 -7.79
N GLU A 100 3.82 -4.13 -7.26
CA GLU A 100 3.54 -5.52 -6.92
C GLU A 100 2.35 -5.65 -5.96
N GLN A 101 2.33 -4.85 -4.89
CA GLN A 101 1.24 -4.84 -3.91
C GLN A 101 -0.13 -4.45 -4.49
N CYS A 102 -0.17 -3.93 -5.72
CA CYS A 102 -1.40 -3.54 -6.41
C CYS A 102 -2.02 -4.67 -7.23
N TRP A 103 -1.36 -5.82 -7.31
CA TRP A 103 -1.92 -7.03 -7.87
C TRP A 103 -2.77 -7.76 -6.85
N THR A 104 -3.82 -8.42 -7.32
CA THR A 104 -4.74 -9.18 -6.46
C THR A 104 -4.61 -10.66 -6.77
N VAL A 105 -4.27 -11.44 -5.75
CA VAL A 105 -4.33 -12.91 -5.79
C VAL A 105 -5.74 -13.34 -5.39
N VAL A 106 -6.39 -14.10 -6.27
CA VAL A 106 -7.67 -14.75 -5.98
C VAL A 106 -7.44 -16.24 -5.99
N ASN A 107 -7.47 -16.84 -4.81
CA ASN A 107 -7.56 -18.28 -4.64
C ASN A 107 -9.04 -18.67 -4.60
N ALA A 108 -9.55 -19.22 -5.70
CA ALA A 108 -11.00 -19.37 -5.88
C ALA A 108 -11.56 -20.65 -5.27
N ASN A 109 -10.77 -21.71 -5.32
CA ASN A 109 -11.13 -23.03 -4.80
C ASN A 109 -10.75 -23.17 -3.31
N GLY A 110 -9.97 -22.24 -2.77
CA GLY A 110 -9.58 -22.18 -1.36
C GLY A 110 -8.57 -23.25 -0.96
N ASP A 111 -7.79 -23.78 -1.91
CA ASP A 111 -6.78 -24.79 -1.64
C ASP A 111 -5.44 -24.19 -1.18
N ALA A 112 -4.38 -24.99 -1.18
CA ALA A 112 -3.04 -24.55 -0.77
C ALA A 112 -2.23 -23.91 -1.91
N ASP A 113 -2.72 -23.98 -3.14
CA ASP A 113 -1.99 -23.66 -4.36
C ASP A 113 -2.54 -22.34 -4.94
N ALA A 114 -1.98 -21.22 -4.50
CA ALA A 114 -2.32 -19.88 -5.01
C ALA A 114 -1.11 -19.21 -5.67
N TRP A 115 -1.35 -18.10 -6.37
CA TRP A 115 -0.27 -17.29 -6.91
C TRP A 115 0.63 -16.75 -5.80
N ASP A 116 1.93 -17.04 -5.90
CA ASP A 116 3.01 -16.42 -5.12
C ASP A 116 3.69 -15.36 -5.98
N MET A 117 3.61 -14.10 -5.55
CA MET A 117 4.27 -12.97 -6.24
C MET A 117 5.75 -12.84 -5.84
N ASN A 118 6.17 -13.52 -4.77
CA ASN A 118 7.49 -13.38 -4.15
C ASN A 118 8.47 -14.50 -4.55
N TYR A 119 8.21 -15.22 -5.64
CA TYR A 119 8.99 -16.41 -5.99
C TYR A 119 10.39 -16.05 -6.49
N ALA A 120 11.42 -16.40 -5.70
CA ALA A 120 12.80 -15.99 -5.95
C ALA A 120 13.62 -16.96 -6.82
N THR A 121 13.05 -18.07 -7.28
CA THR A 121 13.81 -19.10 -8.01
C THR A 121 13.75 -18.85 -9.52
N ASN A 122 14.92 -18.59 -10.11
CA ASN A 122 15.11 -18.34 -11.55
C ASN A 122 14.13 -17.30 -12.14
N PRO A 123 14.06 -16.07 -11.57
CA PRO A 123 13.25 -15.01 -12.16
C PRO A 123 13.81 -14.63 -13.54
N PHE A 124 12.94 -14.16 -14.44
CA PHE A 124 13.37 -13.69 -15.77
C PHE A 124 14.30 -12.47 -15.68
N GLU A 125 14.01 -11.59 -14.72
CA GLU A 125 14.80 -10.40 -14.42
C GLU A 125 14.75 -10.09 -12.91
N GLY A 126 15.71 -9.32 -12.41
CA GLY A 126 15.81 -8.94 -10.99
C GLY A 126 15.85 -10.13 -10.01
N ASN A 127 15.02 -10.11 -8.97
CA ASN A 127 15.15 -11.02 -7.80
C ASN A 127 13.92 -11.88 -7.49
N GLN A 128 12.75 -11.58 -8.07
CA GLN A 128 11.50 -12.31 -7.82
C GLN A 128 10.64 -12.34 -9.10
N ALA A 129 9.63 -13.21 -9.11
CA ALA A 129 8.65 -13.34 -10.16
C ALA A 129 7.31 -13.82 -9.57
N ALA A 130 6.21 -13.57 -10.27
CA ALA A 130 4.94 -14.23 -9.96
C ALA A 130 4.92 -15.68 -10.48
N MET A 131 4.44 -16.60 -9.65
CA MET A 131 4.45 -18.03 -9.88
C MET A 131 3.19 -18.67 -9.30
N LEU A 132 2.72 -19.76 -9.92
CA LEU A 132 1.66 -20.62 -9.39
C LEU A 132 2.18 -22.05 -9.39
N TYR A 133 2.06 -22.73 -8.26
CA TYR A 133 2.35 -24.17 -8.16
C TYR A 133 1.19 -24.93 -8.81
N THR A 134 1.48 -25.60 -9.93
CA THR A 134 0.47 -26.40 -10.65
C THR A 134 0.68 -27.90 -10.52
N ASP A 135 1.80 -28.31 -9.94
CA ASP A 135 2.18 -29.71 -9.79
C ASP A 135 1.39 -30.38 -8.67
N PHE A 136 1.04 -31.65 -8.86
CA PHE A 136 0.25 -32.45 -7.92
C PHE A 136 -1.12 -31.87 -7.52
N ASN A 137 -1.55 -30.77 -8.15
CA ASN A 137 -2.80 -30.10 -7.83
C ASN A 137 -4.02 -30.65 -8.61
N GLY A 138 -3.88 -31.79 -9.30
CA GLY A 138 -5.00 -32.47 -9.97
C GLY A 138 -5.75 -31.65 -11.03
N GLY A 139 -5.17 -30.54 -11.50
CA GLY A 139 -5.80 -29.59 -12.42
C GLY A 139 -6.65 -28.50 -11.72
N ALA A 140 -6.68 -28.46 -10.39
CA ALA A 140 -7.40 -27.46 -9.59
C ALA A 140 -6.63 -26.13 -9.48
N ASN A 141 -6.20 -25.57 -10.61
CA ASN A 141 -5.46 -24.30 -10.64
C ASN A 141 -6.39 -23.12 -10.98
N ASP A 142 -7.60 -23.13 -10.40
CA ASP A 142 -8.63 -22.11 -10.64
C ASP A 142 -8.30 -20.81 -9.89
N ASP A 143 -7.10 -20.27 -10.14
CA ASP A 143 -6.49 -19.19 -9.37
C ASP A 143 -6.04 -18.07 -10.28
N TRP A 144 -6.36 -16.83 -9.87
CA TRP A 144 -6.11 -15.66 -10.70
C TRP A 144 -5.13 -14.70 -10.04
N LEU A 145 -4.22 -14.19 -10.87
CA LEU A 145 -3.43 -13.02 -10.57
C LEU A 145 -3.96 -11.86 -11.40
N ILE A 146 -4.61 -10.92 -10.74
CA ILE A 146 -5.34 -9.82 -11.37
C ILE A 146 -4.48 -8.55 -11.29
N SER A 147 -4.22 -7.95 -12.46
CA SER A 147 -3.46 -6.70 -12.54
C SER A 147 -4.19 -5.54 -11.87
N PRO A 148 -3.47 -4.50 -11.44
CA PRO A 148 -4.10 -3.22 -11.12
C PRO A 148 -4.90 -2.66 -12.30
N VAL A 149 -5.76 -1.70 -12.03
CA VAL A 149 -6.50 -0.99 -13.08
C VAL A 149 -5.51 -0.20 -13.94
N LEU A 150 -5.44 -0.54 -15.23
CA LEU A 150 -4.59 0.15 -16.20
C LEU A 150 -5.40 1.15 -17.02
N ASN A 151 -4.94 2.39 -17.11
CA ASN A 151 -5.48 3.39 -18.04
C ASN A 151 -4.87 3.18 -19.43
N LEU A 152 -5.62 2.49 -20.29
CA LEU A 152 -5.24 2.24 -21.68
C LEU A 152 -5.38 3.48 -22.58
N SER A 153 -6.06 4.53 -22.13
CA SER A 153 -6.25 5.78 -22.89
C SER A 153 -5.12 6.79 -22.70
N ALA A 154 -4.21 6.54 -21.75
CA ALA A 154 -3.11 7.45 -21.42
C ALA A 154 -2.16 7.73 -22.60
N THR A 155 -2.06 6.79 -23.54
CA THR A 155 -1.33 6.98 -24.79
C THR A 155 -2.24 6.66 -25.98
N PRO A 156 -2.21 7.45 -27.08
CA PRO A 156 -2.93 7.10 -28.30
C PRO A 156 -2.39 5.82 -28.97
N GLY A 157 -3.19 5.21 -29.86
CA GLY A 157 -2.76 4.10 -30.72
C GLY A 157 -2.99 2.69 -30.14
N PRO A 158 -2.68 1.64 -30.92
CA PRO A 158 -2.88 0.25 -30.50
C PRO A 158 -2.03 -0.11 -29.28
N LYS A 159 -2.55 -1.01 -28.46
CA LYS A 159 -1.86 -1.53 -27.26
C LYS A 159 -1.44 -2.97 -27.51
N ARG A 160 -0.31 -3.36 -26.92
CA ARG A 160 0.22 -4.72 -26.96
C ARG A 160 0.53 -5.17 -25.55
N LEU A 161 -0.04 -6.31 -25.17
CA LEU A 161 0.27 -7.01 -23.95
C LEU A 161 1.34 -8.08 -24.25
N LYS A 162 2.32 -8.21 -23.37
CA LYS A 162 3.38 -9.21 -23.44
C LYS A 162 3.62 -9.77 -22.05
N PHE A 163 3.94 -11.05 -21.99
CA PHE A 163 4.37 -11.73 -20.78
C PHE A 163 5.62 -12.55 -21.10
N HIS A 164 6.53 -12.63 -20.12
CA HIS A 164 7.59 -13.63 -20.09
C HIS A 164 7.16 -14.67 -19.06
N TYR A 165 7.13 -15.95 -19.45
CA TYR A 165 6.76 -17.04 -18.57
C TYR A 165 7.72 -18.21 -18.76
N ARG A 166 7.78 -19.06 -17.74
CA ARG A 166 8.55 -20.30 -17.73
C ARG A 166 7.72 -21.39 -17.06
N VAL A 167 7.82 -22.59 -17.59
CA VAL A 167 7.31 -23.80 -16.93
C VAL A 167 8.52 -24.51 -16.34
N GLN A 168 8.41 -24.89 -15.07
CA GLN A 168 9.42 -25.67 -14.35
C GLN A 168 8.81 -27.02 -13.99
N SER A 169 9.57 -28.09 -14.21
CA SER A 169 9.26 -29.48 -13.84
C SER A 169 10.41 -30.03 -13.00
#